data_AF-A0AAP2HDE7-F1
#
_entry.id   AF-A0AAP2HDE7-F1
#
_cell.length_a   1.000
_cell.length_b   1.000
_cell.length_c   1.000
_cell.angle_alpha   90.00
_cell.angle_beta   90.00
_cell.angle_gamma   90.00
#
_symmetry.space_group_name_H-M   'P 1'
#
loop_
_entity.id
_entity.type
_entity.pdbx_description
1 polymer ?
#
loop_
_entity_poly.entity_id
_entity_poly.type
_entity_poly.pdbx_seq_one_letter_code
_entity_poly.pdbx_strand_id
1 'polypeptide(L)'
;MDRSTEETVCSLQAQVHVQGLALRALAATHPDPAALLAAWRQGLDDATCGPVAVRERDSTYLGELCRVRAEDWTAELVELTLPKLDADKIAVSKGGIVSLRRPEE
;
A
#
# COMPACT_ATOMS: atom_id res chain seq x y z
N MET A 1 6.96 -31.13 -6.47
CA MET A 1 7.47 -30.38 -5.31
C MET A 1 7.34 -31.30 -4.12
N ASP A 2 8.29 -31.34 -3.20
CA ASP A 2 8.16 -32.16 -1.98
C ASP A 2 7.28 -31.44 -0.96
N ARG A 3 6.61 -32.23 -0.11
CA ARG A 3 5.65 -31.72 0.87
C ARG A 3 6.25 -30.68 1.82
N SER A 4 7.53 -30.82 2.18
CA SER A 4 8.24 -29.86 3.04
C SER A 4 8.42 -28.50 2.37
N THR A 5 8.71 -28.48 1.07
CA THR A 5 8.80 -27.22 0.31
C THR A 5 7.43 -26.57 0.18
N GLU A 6 6.37 -27.34 -0.06
CA GLU A 6 5.00 -26.81 -0.10
C GLU A 6 4.58 -26.18 1.23
N GLU A 7 4.83 -26.86 2.35
CA GLU A 7 4.54 -26.34 3.70
C GLU A 7 5.35 -25.06 4.00
N THR A 8 6.61 -25.01 3.56
CA THR A 8 7.46 -23.81 3.71
C THR A 8 6.93 -22.65 2.88
N VAL A 9 6.56 -22.88 1.63
CA VAL A 9 6.00 -21.84 0.75
C VAL A 9 4.69 -21.32 1.31
N CYS A 10 3.78 -22.20 1.75
CA CYS A 10 2.52 -21.80 2.39
C CYS A 10 2.76 -20.96 3.65
N SER A 11 3.71 -21.35 4.50
CA SER A 11 4.05 -20.60 5.72
C SER A 11 4.60 -19.20 5.39
N LEU A 12 5.50 -19.10 4.41
CA LEU A 12 6.04 -17.82 3.95
C LEU A 12 4.96 -16.93 3.35
N GLN A 13 4.06 -17.48 2.53
CA GLN A 13 2.92 -16.75 1.96
C GLN A 13 1.99 -16.22 3.06
N ALA A 14 1.69 -17.03 4.08
CA ALA A 14 0.88 -16.60 5.22
C ALA A 14 1.54 -15.47 6.01
N GLN A 15 2.85 -15.56 6.26
CA GLN A 15 3.60 -14.50 6.95
C GLN A 15 3.59 -13.19 6.17
N VAL A 16 3.87 -13.23 4.86
CA VAL A 16 3.84 -12.04 4.00
C VAL A 16 2.44 -11.43 3.99
N HIS A 17 1.39 -12.25 3.92
CA HIS A 17 0.01 -11.78 3.96
C HIS A 17 -0.31 -11.04 5.26
N VAL A 18 0.02 -11.62 6.42
CA VAL A 18 -0.22 -11.01 7.73
C VAL A 18 0.58 -9.71 7.90
N GLN A 19 1.84 -9.67 7.44
CA GLN A 19 2.66 -8.46 7.45
C GLN A 19 2.03 -7.35 6.61
N GLY A 20 1.53 -7.67 5.41
CA GLY A 20 0.80 -6.72 4.58
C GLY A 20 -0.45 -6.15 5.28
N LEU A 21 -1.23 -6.99 5.96
CA LEU A 21 -2.38 -6.52 6.75
C LEU A 21 -1.97 -5.59 7.90
N ALA A 22 -0.89 -5.91 8.61
CA ALA A 22 -0.38 -5.07 9.69
C ALA A 22 0.06 -3.69 9.18
N LEU A 23 0.78 -3.66 8.05
CA LEU A 23 1.23 -2.41 7.44
C LEU A 23 0.06 -1.56 6.93
N ARG A 24 -0.99 -2.18 6.36
CA ARG A 24 -2.23 -1.50 5.97
C ARG A 24 -2.93 -0.86 7.16
N ALA A 25 -3.07 -1.62 8.25
CA ALA A 25 -3.69 -1.12 9.48
C ALA A 25 -2.89 0.05 10.07
N LEU A 26 -1.55 -0.04 10.04
CA LEU A 26 -0.67 1.05 10.47
C LEU A 26 -0.88 2.30 9.60
N ALA A 27 -0.82 2.16 8.28
CA ALA A 27 -0.99 3.29 7.36
C ALA A 27 -2.38 3.95 7.49
N ALA A 28 -3.44 3.16 7.64
CA ALA A 28 -4.80 3.66 7.78
C ALA A 28 -5.06 4.40 9.10
N THR A 29 -4.27 4.11 10.15
CA THR A 29 -4.42 4.71 11.49
C THR A 29 -3.35 5.77 11.78
N HIS A 30 -2.39 5.96 10.89
CA HIS A 30 -1.30 6.90 11.09
C HIS A 30 -1.82 8.34 11.04
N PRO A 31 -1.49 9.21 12.02
CA PRO A 31 -1.99 10.57 12.07
C PRO A 31 -1.47 11.47 10.95
N ASP A 32 -0.32 11.13 10.37
CA ASP A 32 0.28 11.81 9.22
C ASP A 32 0.73 10.77 8.17
N PRO A 33 -0.14 10.38 7.24
CA PRO A 33 0.19 9.40 6.21
C PRO A 33 1.38 9.84 5.34
N ALA A 34 1.56 11.14 5.10
CA ALA A 34 2.65 11.66 4.28
C ALA A 34 4.01 11.49 4.97
N ALA A 35 4.09 11.71 6.28
CA ALA A 35 5.29 11.42 7.07
C ALA A 35 5.64 9.92 7.07
N LEU A 36 4.63 9.04 7.10
CA LEU A 36 4.85 7.59 7.01
C LEU A 36 5.46 7.20 5.64
N LEU A 37 4.95 7.76 4.54
CA LEU A 37 5.51 7.53 3.21
C LEU A 37 6.94 8.07 3.08
N ALA A 38 7.23 9.23 3.69
CA ALA A 38 8.58 9.79 3.71
C ALA A 38 9.56 8.89 4.49
N ALA A 39 9.18 8.43 5.69
CA ALA A 39 9.98 7.51 6.49
C ALA A 39 10.21 6.17 5.79
N TRP A 40 9.19 5.65 5.10
CA TRP A 40 9.31 4.44 4.28
C TRP A 40 10.37 4.61 3.17
N ARG A 41 10.31 5.71 2.40
CA ARG A 41 11.28 5.99 1.33
C ARG A 41 12.70 6.15 1.86
N GLN A 42 12.86 6.85 2.98
CA GLN A 42 14.17 6.95 3.63
C GLN A 42 14.70 5.58 4.04
N GLY A 43 13.86 4.71 4.61
CA GLY A 43 14.24 3.35 4.96
C GLY A 43 14.64 2.49 3.75
N LEU A 44 14.04 2.72 2.57
CA LEU A 44 14.45 2.05 1.34
C LEU A 44 15.83 2.52 0.86
N ASP A 45 16.10 3.81 0.93
CA ASP A 45 17.41 4.38 0.58
C ASP A 45 18.51 3.89 1.54
N ASP A 46 18.18 3.75 2.83
CA ASP A 46 19.08 3.25 3.87
C ASP A 46 19.31 1.73 3.80
N ALA A 47 18.42 0.98 3.15
CA ALA A 47 18.50 -0.47 2.94
C ALA A 47 19.56 -0.85 1.87
N THR A 48 20.79 -0.39 2.08
CA THR A 48 21.97 -0.70 1.25
C THR A 48 22.48 -2.13 1.44
N CYS A 49 22.15 -2.76 2.57
CA CYS A 49 22.31 -4.20 2.74
C CYS A 49 20.98 -4.88 2.43
N GLY A 50 20.86 -5.42 1.21
CA GLY A 50 19.78 -6.36 0.89
C GLY A 50 19.69 -7.48 1.94
N PRO A 51 18.57 -8.22 1.98
CA PRO A 51 18.39 -9.30 2.95
C PRO A 51 19.62 -10.22 2.96
N VAL A 52 20.09 -10.56 4.16
CA VAL A 52 21.28 -11.40 4.36
C VAL A 52 21.05 -12.75 3.69
N ALA A 53 21.58 -12.94 2.49
CA ALA A 53 21.48 -14.19 1.75
C ALA A 53 22.58 -15.15 2.23
N VAL A 54 22.20 -16.39 2.56
CA VAL A 54 23.15 -17.46 2.98
C VAL A 54 24.04 -17.93 1.81
N ARG A 55 23.69 -17.59 0.55
CA ARG A 55 24.48 -17.89 -0.65
C ARG A 55 24.44 -16.72 -1.62
N GLU A 56 25.61 -16.33 -2.14
CA GLU A 56 25.80 -15.19 -3.05
C GLU A 56 24.95 -15.25 -4.34
N ARG A 57 24.63 -16.46 -4.84
CA ARG A 57 23.81 -16.64 -6.05
C ARG A 57 22.30 -16.42 -5.82
N ASP A 58 21.85 -16.59 -4.59
CA ASP A 58 20.45 -16.32 -4.18
C ASP A 58 20.24 -14.83 -3.87
N SER A 59 21.32 -14.04 -3.81
CA SER A 59 21.30 -12.63 -3.43
C SER A 59 20.71 -11.70 -4.51
N THR A 60 21.02 -11.91 -5.79
CA THR A 60 20.51 -11.02 -6.87
C THR A 60 19.02 -11.18 -7.09
N TYR A 61 18.54 -12.43 -7.21
CA TYR A 61 17.11 -12.69 -7.38
C TYR A 61 16.30 -12.25 -6.15
N LEU A 62 16.84 -12.49 -4.94
CA LEU A 62 16.23 -12.01 -3.71
C LEU A 62 16.21 -10.47 -3.64
N GLY A 63 17.27 -9.81 -4.10
CA GLY A 63 17.32 -8.35 -4.24
C GLY A 63 16.24 -7.80 -5.18
N GLU A 64 16.07 -8.42 -6.35
CA GLU A 64 15.00 -8.04 -7.29
C GLU A 64 13.61 -8.28 -6.70
N LEU A 65 13.39 -9.42 -6.02
CA LEU A 65 12.12 -9.67 -5.33
C LEU A 65 11.85 -8.63 -4.24
N CYS A 66 12.86 -8.26 -3.45
CA CYS A 66 12.73 -7.20 -2.46
C CYS A 66 12.39 -5.86 -3.10
N ARG A 67 13.03 -5.51 -4.22
CA ARG A 67 12.75 -4.29 -4.98
C ARG A 67 11.31 -4.27 -5.48
N VAL A 68 10.84 -5.32 -6.15
CA VAL A 68 9.46 -5.43 -6.65
C VAL A 68 8.45 -5.30 -5.51
N ARG A 69 8.67 -5.98 -4.39
CA ARG A 69 7.79 -5.89 -3.22
C ARG A 69 7.79 -4.50 -2.58
N ALA A 70 8.94 -3.83 -2.55
CA ALA A 70 9.04 -2.47 -2.07
C ALA A 70 8.29 -1.49 -2.99
N GLU A 71 8.35 -1.68 -4.30
CA GLU A 71 7.60 -0.91 -5.29
C GLU A 71 6.09 -1.10 -5.13
N ASP A 72 5.62 -2.36 -5.04
CA ASP A 72 4.21 -2.69 -4.78
C ASP A 72 3.69 -1.96 -3.52
N TRP A 73 4.45 -2.05 -2.43
CA TRP A 73 4.08 -1.43 -1.17
C TRP A 73 4.13 0.11 -1.21
N THR A 74 5.09 0.66 -1.95
CA THR A 74 5.19 2.12 -2.16
C THR A 74 3.95 2.64 -2.89
N ALA A 75 3.48 1.94 -3.93
CA ALA A 75 2.27 2.31 -4.64
C ALA A 75 1.06 2.30 -3.71
N GLU A 76 0.92 1.26 -2.88
CA GLU A 76 -0.17 1.15 -1.92
C GLU A 76 -0.12 2.27 -0.86
N LEU A 77 1.05 2.58 -0.29
CA LEU A 77 1.20 3.69 0.64
C LEU A 77 0.82 5.02 -0.02
N VAL A 78 1.26 5.27 -1.26
CA VAL A 78 0.90 6.48 -2.00
C VAL A 78 -0.62 6.61 -2.11
N GLU A 79 -1.33 5.55 -2.51
CA GLU A 79 -2.80 5.56 -2.57
C GLU A 79 -3.46 5.89 -1.22
N LEU A 80 -2.93 5.34 -0.13
CA LEU A 80 -3.43 5.60 1.23
C LEU A 80 -3.11 7.02 1.73
N THR A 81 -2.04 7.65 1.22
CA THR A 81 -1.68 9.03 1.55
C THR A 81 -2.42 10.08 0.73
N LEU A 82 -2.98 9.71 -0.42
CA LEU A 82 -3.77 10.64 -1.20
C LEU A 82 -4.96 11.09 -0.35
N PRO A 83 -5.31 12.40 -0.39
CA PRO A 83 -6.52 12.87 0.26
C PRO A 83 -7.67 12.01 -0.26
N LYS A 84 -8.37 11.31 0.64
CA LYS A 84 -9.61 10.64 0.27
C LYS A 84 -10.48 11.72 -0.33
N LEU A 85 -10.61 11.70 -1.65
CA LEU A 85 -11.45 12.65 -2.35
C LEU A 85 -12.86 12.32 -1.85
N ASP A 86 -13.35 13.09 -0.87
CA ASP A 86 -14.67 12.89 -0.31
C ASP A 86 -15.65 12.89 -1.48
N ALA A 87 -16.15 11.71 -1.83
CA ALA A 87 -17.18 11.56 -2.86
C ALA A 87 -18.42 12.40 -2.51
N ASP A 88 -18.57 12.79 -1.23
CA ASP A 88 -19.56 13.73 -0.72
C ASP A 88 -19.36 15.19 -1.20
N LYS A 89 -18.14 15.62 -1.53
CA LYS A 89 -17.89 17.00 -1.99
C LYS A 89 -18.19 17.21 -3.48
N ILE A 90 -18.19 16.16 -4.30
CA ILE A 90 -18.48 16.27 -5.73
C ILE A 90 -19.98 16.52 -5.97
N ALA A 91 -20.85 16.12 -5.03
CA ALA A 91 -22.30 16.36 -5.14
C ALA A 91 -22.70 17.85 -4.97
N VAL A 92 -21.87 18.68 -4.34
CA VAL A 92 -22.16 20.10 -4.05
C VAL A 92 -21.69 21.07 -5.15
N SER A 93 -21.23 20.57 -6.31
CA SER A 93 -20.87 21.46 -7.44
C SER A 93 -21.83 21.42 -8.63
N LYS A 94 -22.90 20.60 -8.57
CA LYS A 94 -24.05 20.68 -9.49
C LYS A 94 -25.21 21.43 -8.84
N GLY A 95 -24.92 22.62 -8.32
CA GLY A 95 -25.93 23.60 -7.93
C GLY A 95 -26.63 24.16 -9.16
N GLY A 96 -27.78 23.58 -9.51
CA GLY A 96 -28.74 24.15 -10.45
C GLY A 96 -30.15 23.91 -9.92
N ILE A 97 -30.57 24.69 -8.91
CA ILE A 97 -31.95 24.67 -8.43
C ILE A 97 -32.79 25.48 -9.43
N VAL A 98 -33.52 24.79 -10.29
CA VAL A 98 -34.64 25.39 -11.03
C VAL A 98 -35.87 25.29 -10.13
N SER A 99 -36.25 26.40 -9.50
CA SER A 99 -37.56 26.53 -8.87
C SER A 99 -38.65 26.56 -9.95
N LEU A 100 -39.30 25.43 -10.20
CA LEU A 100 -40.57 25.39 -10.91
C LEU A 100 -41.67 25.93 -9.98
N ARG A 101 -41.93 27.24 -10.03
CA ARG A 101 -43.21 27.78 -9.56
C ARG A 101 -44.31 27.24 -10.46
N ARG A 102 -45.23 26.48 -9.87
CA ARG A 102 -46.52 26.10 -10.47
C ARG A 102 -47.38 27.37 -10.58
N PRO A 103 -47.89 27.75 -11.77
CA PRO A 103 -48.98 28.71 -11.83
C PRO A 103 -50.27 27.98 -11.42
N GLU A 104 -50.95 28.52 -10.42
CA GLU A 104 -52.36 28.21 -10.16
C GLU A 104 -53.19 29.12 -11.08
N GLU A 105 -53.96 28.50 -11.97
CA GLU A 105 -55.23 29.03 -12.48
C GLU A 105 -56.25 27.89 -12.46
#